data_AF-A0A2S6FV23-F1
#
_entry.id   AF-A0A2S6FV23-F1
#
_cell.length_a   1.000
_cell.length_b   1.000
_cell.length_c   1.000
_cell.angle_alpha   90.00
_cell.angle_beta   90.00
_cell.angle_gamma   90.00
#
_symmetry.space_group_name_H-M   'P 1'
#
loop_
_entity.id
_entity.type
_entity.pdbx_description
1 polymer ?
#
loop_
_entity_poly.entity_id
_entity_poly.type
_entity_poly.pdbx_seq_one_letter_code
_entity_poly.pdbx_strand_id
1 'polypeptide(L)' 'MLALSINVGDYVVLQTSDGLVKVQVVEGNVSGKYRLAIEAPQSIGIVRRSLWEEQHEGVTFKKYEPKLKK' A
#
# COMPACT_ATOMS: atom_id res chain seq x y z
N MET A 1 0.64 -13.10 1.01
CA MET A 1 0.72 -11.80 0.31
C MET A 1 -0.37 -11.78 -0.73
N LEU A 2 -1.32 -10.87 -0.59
CA LEU A 2 -2.41 -10.66 -1.54
C LEU A 2 -1.92 -9.67 -2.61
N ALA A 3 -2.16 -9.97 -3.89
CA ALA A 3 -1.88 -9.08 -5.00
C ALA A 3 -3.19 -8.81 -5.76
N LEU A 4 -3.49 -7.53 -5.96
CA LEU A 4 -4.70 -7.06 -6.66
C LEU A 4 -4.26 -6.15 -7.81
N SER A 5 -4.89 -6.31 -8.97
CA SER A 5 -4.80 -5.33 -10.06
C SER A 5 -5.91 -4.31 -9.87
N ILE A 6 -5.56 -3.03 -9.79
CA ILE A 6 -6.49 -1.92 -9.54
C ILE A 6 -6.23 -0.80 -10.54
N ASN A 7 -7.28 -0.16 -11.04
CA ASN A 7 -7.14 0.98 -11.94
C ASN A 7 -7.06 2.30 -11.17
N VAL A 8 -6.69 3.37 -11.87
CA VAL A 8 -6.80 4.73 -11.32
C VAL A 8 -8.28 5.04 -11.05
N GLY A 9 -8.57 5.54 -9.86
CA GLY A 9 -9.92 5.80 -9.35
C GLY A 9 -10.47 4.70 -8.45
N ASP A 10 -10.00 3.45 -8.61
CA ASP A 10 -10.43 2.32 -7.79
C ASP A 10 -9.86 2.40 -6.38
N TYR A 11 -10.60 1.82 -5.43
CA TYR A 11 -10.17 1.68 -4.04
C TYR A 11 -10.13 0.21 -3.59
N VAL A 12 -9.15 -0.09 -2.75
CA VAL A 12 -9.08 -1.32 -1.96
C VAL A 12 -9.53 -0.99 -0.54
N VAL A 13 -10.47 -1.78 0.00
CA VAL A 13 -10.90 -1.67 1.39
C VAL A 13 -10.30 -2.81 2.20
N LEU A 14 -9.59 -2.46 3.27
CA LEU A 14 -9.07 -3.39 4.25
C LEU A 14 -9.92 -3.26 5.52
N GLN A 15 -10.51 -4.36 5.96
CA GLN A 15 -11.21 -4.42 7.24
C GLN A 15 -10.21 -4.78 8.35
N THR A 16 -10.13 -3.93 9.36
CA THR A 16 -9.29 -4.12 10.55
C THR A 16 -10.17 -4.18 11.80
N SER A 17 -9.59 -4.52 12.96
CA SER A 17 -10.29 -4.44 14.25
C SER A 17 -10.71 -3.00 14.61
N ASP A 18 -9.93 -2.01 14.17
CA ASP A 18 -10.12 -0.60 14.53
C ASP A 18 -10.95 0.18 13.49
N GLY A 19 -11.43 -0.51 12.45
CA GLY A 19 -12.26 0.07 11.39
C GLY A 19 -11.81 -0.28 9.98
N LEU A 20 -12.28 0.50 9.01
CA LEU A 20 -11.97 0.30 7.60
C LEU A 20 -10.82 1.21 7.17
N VAL A 21 -9.84 0.65 6.46
CA VAL A 21 -8.80 1.41 5.77
C VAL A 21 -9.10 1.36 4.28
N LYS A 22 -9.20 2.53 3.62
CA LYS A 22 -9.41 2.63 2.18
C LYS A 22 -8.14 3.14 1.53
N VAL A 23 -7.68 2.45 0.48
CA VAL A 23 -6.51 2.85 -0.32
C VAL A 23 -6.97 3.06 -1.75
N GLN A 24 -6.86 4.29 -2.26
CA GLN A 24 -7.25 4.65 -3.62
C GLN A 24 -6.02 4.98 -4.46
N VAL A 25 -5.98 4.50 -5.71
CA VAL A 25 -5.01 4.98 -6.70
C VAL A 25 -5.57 6.27 -7.30
N VAL A 26 -5.02 7.42 -6.91
CA VAL A 26 -5.52 8.72 -7.39
C VAL A 26 -4.83 9.17 -8.68
N GLU A 27 -3.60 8.70 -8.91
CA GLU A 27 -2.86 8.99 -10.13
C GLU A 27 -1.90 7.84 -10.45
N GLY A 28 -1.83 7.46 -11.72
CA GLY A 28 -1.02 6.34 -12.18
C GLY A 28 0.11 6.77 -13.11
N ASN A 29 1.25 6.08 -12.99
CA ASN A 29 2.31 6.02 -13.97
C ASN A 29 2.96 7.36 -14.39
N VAL A 30 3.14 8.27 -13.42
CA VAL A 30 4.00 9.45 -13.63
C VAL A 30 5.42 9.06 -13.20
N SER A 31 6.30 8.88 -14.18
CA SER A 31 7.70 8.46 -13.96
C SER A 31 7.84 7.16 -13.16
N GLY A 32 6.97 6.17 -13.43
CA GLY A 32 6.97 4.88 -12.73
C GLY A 32 6.49 4.93 -11.27
N LYS A 33 5.87 6.05 -10.86
CA LYS A 33 5.29 6.23 -9.52
C LYS A 33 3.77 6.30 -9.59
N TYR A 34 3.14 5.85 -8.52
CA TYR A 34 1.71 5.98 -8.29
C TYR A 34 1.47 6.94 -7.14
N ARG A 35 0.41 7.73 -7.24
CA ARG A 35 -0.09 8.54 -6.13
C ARG A 35 -1.24 7.79 -5.50
N LEU A 36 -1.13 7.56 -4.19
CA LEU A 36 -2.15 6.88 -3.40
C LEU A 36 -2.78 7.87 -2.41
N ALA A 37 -4.09 7.80 -2.26
CA ALA A 37 -4.80 8.40 -1.14
C ALA A 37 -5.18 7.27 -0.16
N ILE A 38 -4.99 7.52 1.13
CA ILE A 38 -5.27 6.54 2.18
C ILE A 38 -6.18 7.21 3.21
N GLU A 39 -7.35 6.63 3.42
CA GLU A 39 -8.29 7.00 4.47
C GLU A 39 -8.25 5.91 5.54
N ALA A 40 -7.95 6.28 6.78
CA ALA A 40 -7.89 5.37 7.91
C ALA A 40 -8.37 6.05 9.21
N PRO A 41 -8.84 5.28 10.20
CA PRO A 41 -9.05 5.76 11.56
C PRO A 41 -7.77 6.37 12.15
N GLN A 42 -7.91 7.36 13.03
CA GLN A 42 -6.77 8.04 13.67
C GLN A 42 -5.89 7.14 14.53
N SER A 43 -6.44 6.01 14.99
CA SER A 43 -5.69 4.98 15.73
C SER A 43 -4.68 4.22 14.85
N ILE A 44 -4.79 4.31 13.53
CA ILE A 44 -3.94 3.58 12.58
C ILE A 44 -2.89 4.54 12.00
N GLY A 45 -1.62 4.27 12.31
CA GLY A 45 -0.49 4.99 11.72
C GLY A 45 -0.28 4.60 10.25
N ILE A 46 -0.21 5.60 9.37
CA ILE A 46 0.14 5.43 7.95
C ILE A 46 1.56 5.98 7.74
N VAL A 47 2.48 5.12 7.35
CA VAL A 47 3.90 5.48 7.16
C VAL A 47 4.44 4.84 5.89
N ARG A 48 5.33 5.55 5.19
CA ARG A 48 6.04 4.97 4.05
C ARG A 48 6.97 3.88 4.54
N ARG A 49 6.97 2.73 3.86
CA ARG A 49 7.79 1.57 4.20
C ARG A 49 9.25 1.93 4.50
N SER A 50 9.90 2.71 3.64
CA SER A 50 11.31 3.09 3.81
C SER A 50 11.57 3.80 5.15
N LEU A 51 10.68 4.73 5.54
CA LEU A 51 10.80 5.45 6.81
C LEU A 51 10.54 4.54 8.01
N TRP A 52 9.61 3.59 7.87
CA TRP A 52 9.34 2.64 8.94
C TRP A 52 10.52 1.67 9.15
N GLU A 53 11.12 1.18 8.05
CA GLU A 53 12.30 0.30 8.08
C GLU A 53 13.53 1.01 8.67
N GLU A 54 13.76 2.28 8.36
CA GLU A 54 14.83 3.09 8.97
C GLU A 54 14.71 3.20 10.49
N GLN A 55 13.47 3.19 11.02
CA GLN A 55 13.21 3.30 12.47
C GLN A 55 13.21 1.94 13.19
N HIS A 56 13.13 0.83 12.46
CA HIS A 56 12.93 -0.52 13.01
C HIS A 56 13.91 -1.51 12.37
N GLU A 57 15.22 -1.23 12.49
CA GLU A 57 16.28 -2.08 11.96
C GLU A 57 16.05 -3.57 12.30
N GLY A 58 16.11 -4.43 11.28
CA GLY A 58 15.99 -5.89 11.43
C GLY A 58 14.65 -6.51 11.01
N VAL A 59 13.63 -5.72 10.65
CA VAL A 59 12.36 -6.25 10.13
C VAL A 59 12.30 -6.17 8.59
N THR A 60 12.58 -7.29 7.93
CA THR A 60 12.54 -7.37 6.45
C THR A 60 11.20 -7.94 5.97
N PHE A 61 10.34 -7.11 5.35
CA PHE A 61 9.17 -7.66 4.65
C PHE A 61 9.60 -8.34 3.35
N LYS A 62 9.14 -9.58 3.11
CA LYS A 62 9.40 -10.32 1.87
C LYS A 62 8.97 -9.50 0.65
N LYS A 63 9.92 -9.22 -0.26
CA LYS A 63 9.68 -8.50 -1.52
C LYS A 63 8.80 -9.35 -2.43
N TYR A 64 7.78 -8.75 -3.04
CA TYR A 64 7.03 -9.41 -4.11
C TYR A 64 7.83 -9.39 -5.39
N GLU A 65 8.06 -10.57 -5.97
CA GLU A 65 8.56 -10.71 -7.33
C GLU A 65 7.43 -11.26 -8.20
N PRO A 66 6.81 -10.43 -9.07
CA PRO A 66 5.79 -10.91 -9.97
C PRO A 66 6.43 -11.89 -10.97
N LYS A 67 5.93 -13.14 -10.97
CA LYS A 67 6.25 -14.09 -12.04
C LYS A 67 5.52 -13.63 -13.31
N LEU A 68 6.21 -12.87 -14.15
CA LEU A 68 5.74 -12.57 -15.51
C LEU A 68 5.61 -13.91 -16.25
N LYS A 69 4.38 -14.38 -16.48
CA LYS A 69 4.13 -15.46 -17.43
C LYS A 69 4.38 -14.89 -18.83
N LYS A 70 5.33 -15.50 -19.56
CA LYS A 70 5.53 -15.28 -20.99
C LYS A 70 4.34 -15.82 -21.78
#